data_AF-A0AAU9XPK0-F1
#
_entry.id   AF-A0AAU9XPK0-F1
#
_cell.length_a   1.000
_cell.length_b   1.000
_cell.length_c   1.000
_cell.angle_alpha   90.00
_cell.angle_beta   90.00
_cell.angle_gamma   90.00
#
_symmetry.space_group_name_H-M   'P 1'
#
loop_
_entity.id
_entity.type
_entity.pdbx_description
1 polymer ?
#
loop_
_entity_poly.entity_id
_entity_poly.type
_entity_poly.pdbx_seq_one_letter_code
_entity_poly.pdbx_strand_id
1 'polypeptide(L)'
;MSGAREKFEDSGEMSDCQLKFLRSLSIVLNDYQNVLPTLPEMCERMITAQTNVPKEPHDKSNFDLFREDEISVLEKRKQGDLVKHLNEELAKKDERISELLSHYKTQKECYKSSNDKYIAEIKAMEDELKESQERISWLESKRNSSERMSTMTSETPLNGKPTSNVSVSTMTDIEGKEDSERFEEMERKYQEMTLKRNEELNNLQHSLHQMEEDAKSIISRKDGELNEMKLSLHRMEEDAKSIISIRDGELNQMKLREKELKEKCKAHLGCKDEELREMKMREKELKEKCKALLESKDEELREMKMRLAHLSEKLVRKDQRKVEDTAAANRPSKVEEDFADFFDSERMDAIEKMQDVYGSEEDNDIGISYPRLACMIFEAAYEKTTEVKDSALHVFREAINEMINKAAELGEAYLRSEKFKLSSHKVSLKIPMYSQELKYPTEVLDTLLLSLKETALLCSLEFMKEDVQKRVIEKWTSWLASEKSCKFSFSDHLLFKLKDYIKACILLTWRMVVQVPPMQLEYKCTTLKSFHKMVGYHSSPEMCSRPPPNGQGAADDEIACYLWPALLDGGGRIIRRGEVLCKVKAEAV
;
A
#
# COMPACT_ATOMS: atom_id res chain seq x y z
N MET A 1 -62.28 50.99 -39.64
CA MET A 1 -60.93 50.65 -40.16
C MET A 1 -60.48 49.39 -39.44
N SER A 2 -59.99 48.39 -40.16
CA SER A 2 -59.71 47.07 -39.60
C SER A 2 -58.22 46.92 -39.30
N GLY A 3 -57.88 46.74 -38.02
CA GLY A 3 -56.51 46.37 -37.63
C GLY A 3 -56.31 44.86 -37.82
N ALA A 4 -55.42 44.48 -38.75
CA ALA A 4 -55.03 43.08 -38.90
C ALA A 4 -54.24 42.63 -37.66
N ARG A 5 -54.61 41.49 -37.08
CA ARG A 5 -53.93 40.90 -35.92
C ARG A 5 -53.25 39.61 -36.38
N GLU A 6 -52.06 39.78 -36.95
CA GLU A 6 -51.27 38.71 -37.50
C GLU A 6 -50.87 37.72 -36.39
N LYS A 7 -51.19 36.44 -36.58
CA LYS A 7 -50.79 35.38 -35.66
C LYS A 7 -49.51 34.76 -36.19
N PHE A 8 -48.39 35.01 -35.52
CA PHE A 8 -47.24 34.12 -35.65
C PHE A 8 -47.58 32.80 -34.97
N GLU A 9 -47.73 31.74 -35.77
CA GLU A 9 -47.72 30.37 -35.26
C GLU A 9 -46.27 29.99 -35.01
N ASP A 10 -45.86 30.08 -33.74
CA ASP A 10 -44.52 29.72 -33.26
C ASP A 10 -44.34 28.20 -33.40
N SER A 11 -43.86 27.78 -34.58
CA SER A 11 -43.55 26.38 -34.88
C SER A 11 -42.46 25.91 -33.91
N GLY A 12 -42.83 25.04 -32.97
CA GLY A 12 -42.00 24.59 -31.84
C GLY A 12 -40.80 23.70 -32.21
N GLU A 13 -40.12 24.00 -33.32
CA GLU A 13 -38.84 23.41 -33.69
C GLU A 13 -37.75 23.95 -32.76
N MET A 14 -37.20 23.05 -31.95
CA MET A 14 -36.13 23.38 -31.00
C MET A 14 -34.89 23.81 -31.78
N SER A 15 -34.39 25.02 -31.53
CA SER A 15 -33.33 25.62 -32.34
C SER A 15 -32.05 24.78 -32.34
N ASP A 16 -31.29 24.83 -33.43
CA ASP A 16 -30.04 24.06 -33.58
C ASP A 16 -29.02 24.33 -32.45
N CYS A 17 -29.01 25.55 -31.89
CA CYS A 17 -28.23 25.88 -30.69
C CYS A 17 -28.71 25.13 -29.43
N GLN A 18 -30.02 24.98 -29.23
CA GLN A 18 -30.59 24.18 -28.13
C GLN A 18 -30.32 22.68 -28.32
N LEU A 19 -30.42 22.18 -29.56
CA LEU A 19 -30.04 20.80 -29.90
C LEU A 19 -28.55 20.53 -29.61
N LYS A 20 -27.66 21.46 -29.96
CA LYS A 20 -26.22 21.36 -29.66
C LYS A 20 -25.95 21.40 -28.16
N PHE A 21 -26.54 22.33 -27.42
CA PHE A 21 -26.42 22.40 -25.96
C PHE A 21 -26.87 21.10 -25.27
N LEU A 22 -28.04 20.57 -25.65
CA LEU A 22 -28.56 19.34 -25.06
C LEU A 22 -27.72 18.10 -25.41
N ARG A 23 -27.07 18.07 -26.59
CA ARG A 23 -26.08 17.02 -26.92
C ARG A 23 -24.84 17.11 -26.03
N SER A 24 -24.25 18.29 -25.87
CA SER A 24 -23.09 18.47 -24.97
C SER A 24 -23.44 18.11 -23.51
N LEU A 25 -24.61 18.54 -23.03
CA LEU A 25 -25.09 18.18 -21.69
C LEU A 25 -25.33 16.67 -21.54
N SER A 26 -25.86 16.00 -22.57
CA SER A 26 -26.06 14.54 -22.58
C SER A 26 -24.75 13.75 -22.63
N ILE A 27 -23.69 14.29 -23.24
CA ILE A 27 -22.36 13.67 -23.22
C ILE A 27 -21.80 13.74 -21.79
N VAL A 28 -21.77 14.93 -21.19
CA VAL A 28 -21.32 15.13 -19.80
C VAL A 28 -22.09 14.25 -18.81
N LEU A 29 -23.42 14.11 -18.96
CA LEU A 29 -24.24 13.26 -18.09
C LEU A 29 -24.00 11.75 -18.31
N ASN A 30 -23.58 11.32 -19.50
CA ASN A 30 -23.16 9.93 -19.76
C ASN A 30 -21.77 9.65 -19.20
N ASP A 31 -20.80 10.56 -19.40
CA ASP A 31 -19.44 10.42 -18.88
C ASP A 31 -19.40 10.36 -17.35
N TYR A 32 -20.35 11.04 -16.69
CA TYR A 32 -20.56 11.00 -15.24
C TYR A 32 -21.71 10.09 -14.78
N GLN A 33 -22.20 9.17 -15.62
CA GLN A 33 -23.31 8.26 -15.28
C GLN A 33 -23.02 7.39 -14.03
N ASN A 34 -21.75 7.05 -13.79
CA ASN A 34 -21.29 6.31 -12.60
C ASN A 34 -21.25 7.17 -11.31
N VAL A 35 -21.32 8.50 -11.42
CA VAL A 35 -21.26 9.43 -10.27
C VAL A 35 -22.65 9.79 -9.75
N LEU A 36 -23.68 9.73 -10.60
CA LEU A 36 -25.07 10.02 -10.23
C LEU A 36 -25.58 9.20 -9.01
N PRO A 37 -25.27 7.89 -8.85
CA PRO A 37 -25.66 7.13 -7.65
C PRO A 37 -25.00 7.62 -6.36
N THR A 38 -23.76 8.11 -6.44
CA THR A 38 -22.98 8.61 -5.29
C THR A 38 -23.22 10.09 -4.97
N LEU A 39 -23.92 10.82 -5.85
CA LEU A 39 -24.12 12.27 -5.71
C LEU A 39 -24.77 12.69 -4.37
N PRO A 40 -25.79 11.98 -3.81
CA PRO A 40 -26.36 12.34 -2.51
C PRO A 40 -25.34 12.27 -1.37
N GLU A 41 -24.47 11.25 -1.38
CA GLU A 41 -23.44 11.06 -0.35
C GLU A 41 -22.31 12.09 -0.47
N MET A 42 -21.97 12.51 -1.69
CA MET A 42 -21.06 13.64 -1.92
C MET A 42 -21.65 14.95 -1.38
N CYS A 43 -22.96 15.19 -1.56
CA CYS A 43 -23.64 16.36 -1.02
C CYS A 43 -23.66 16.38 0.52
N GLU A 44 -23.96 15.27 1.20
CA GLU A 44 -23.85 15.20 2.67
C GLU A 44 -22.43 15.50 3.15
N ARG A 45 -21.41 14.89 2.52
CA ARG A 45 -20.00 15.13 2.87
C ARG A 45 -19.60 16.61 2.69
N MET A 46 -20.10 17.29 1.66
CA MET A 46 -19.90 18.74 1.48
C MET A 46 -20.58 19.57 2.59
N ILE A 47 -21.81 19.22 2.97
CA ILE A 47 -22.54 19.89 4.06
C ILE A 47 -21.80 19.70 5.40
N THR A 48 -21.34 18.48 5.70
CA THR A 48 -20.56 18.19 6.92
C THR A 48 -19.18 18.86 6.93
N ALA A 49 -18.57 19.09 5.76
CA ALA A 49 -17.33 19.86 5.65
C ALA A 49 -17.54 21.36 5.94
N GLN A 50 -18.64 21.96 5.46
CA GLN A 50 -18.93 23.37 5.68
C GLN A 50 -19.29 23.71 7.15
N THR A 51 -19.94 22.81 7.87
CA THR A 51 -20.36 23.05 9.27
C THR A 51 -19.22 23.02 10.30
N ASN A 52 -18.03 22.54 9.93
CA ASN A 52 -16.89 22.34 10.84
C ASN A 52 -15.72 23.33 10.64
N VAL A 53 -15.89 24.38 9.82
CA VAL A 53 -14.81 25.37 9.58
C VAL A 53 -14.70 26.37 10.74
N PRO A 54 -13.54 26.50 11.41
CA PRO A 54 -13.32 27.52 12.44
C PRO A 54 -13.41 28.94 11.86
N LYS A 55 -13.98 29.87 12.63
CA LYS A 55 -14.03 31.30 12.25
C LYS A 55 -12.73 32.00 12.63
N GLU A 56 -11.83 32.17 11.67
CA GLU A 56 -10.70 33.09 11.81
C GLU A 56 -11.11 34.56 11.55
N PRO A 57 -10.41 35.55 12.13
CA PRO A 57 -10.83 36.94 12.10
C PRO A 57 -10.37 37.69 10.83
N HIS A 58 -11.22 38.56 10.32
CA HIS A 58 -10.85 39.53 9.27
C HIS A 58 -10.04 40.69 9.83
N ASP A 59 -8.90 41.05 9.22
CA ASP A 59 -8.58 42.45 8.92
C ASP A 59 -7.47 42.66 7.84
N LYS A 60 -7.57 43.79 7.13
CA LYS A 60 -6.50 44.59 6.43
C LYS A 60 -5.56 44.00 5.34
N SER A 61 -5.94 44.34 4.11
CA SER A 61 -5.19 45.17 3.13
C SER A 61 -3.89 44.68 2.45
N ASN A 62 -3.98 44.51 1.12
CA ASN A 62 -3.01 44.82 0.05
C ASN A 62 -1.50 44.93 0.44
N PHE A 63 -0.74 43.82 0.43
CA PHE A 63 0.72 43.88 0.16
C PHE A 63 1.34 42.57 -0.38
N ASP A 64 0.55 41.67 -0.97
CA ASP A 64 0.81 40.22 -0.83
C ASP A 64 1.47 39.47 -2.00
N LEU A 65 1.86 40.13 -3.10
CA LEU A 65 2.58 39.45 -4.21
C LEU A 65 3.94 38.84 -3.80
N PHE A 66 4.55 39.30 -2.70
CA PHE A 66 5.73 38.66 -2.12
C PHE A 66 5.39 37.54 -1.11
N ARG A 67 4.17 37.53 -0.57
CA ARG A 67 3.77 36.57 0.49
C ARG A 67 3.41 35.20 -0.08
N GLU A 68 2.90 35.12 -1.32
CA GLU A 68 2.65 33.83 -1.99
C GLU A 68 3.94 33.02 -2.22
N ASP A 69 5.05 33.69 -2.58
CA ASP A 69 6.36 33.05 -2.72
C ASP A 69 6.91 32.60 -1.35
N GLU A 70 6.78 33.41 -0.30
CA GLU A 70 7.15 33.00 1.06
C GLU A 70 6.32 31.80 1.55
N ILE A 71 5.01 31.78 1.28
CA ILE A 71 4.14 30.64 1.58
C ILE A 71 4.60 29.40 0.79
N SER A 72 4.88 29.52 -0.51
CA SER A 72 5.37 28.41 -1.32
C SER A 72 6.71 27.85 -0.81
N VAL A 73 7.62 28.72 -0.36
CA VAL A 73 8.90 28.33 0.25
C VAL A 73 8.70 27.66 1.62
N LEU A 74 7.76 28.15 2.44
CA LEU A 74 7.41 27.56 3.73
C LEU A 74 6.73 26.19 3.58
N GLU A 75 5.86 26.01 2.59
CA GLU A 75 5.25 24.71 2.26
C GLU A 75 6.30 23.71 1.77
N LYS A 76 7.19 24.11 0.86
CA LYS A 76 8.32 23.27 0.40
C LYS A 76 9.23 22.86 1.56
N ARG A 77 9.49 23.74 2.53
CA ARG A 77 10.22 23.42 3.77
C ARG A 77 9.46 22.41 4.63
N LYS A 78 8.19 22.67 4.98
CA LYS A 78 7.34 21.74 5.75
C LYS A 78 7.25 20.36 5.09
N GLN A 79 7.14 20.30 3.77
CA GLN A 79 7.11 19.05 3.01
C GLN A 79 8.47 18.32 3.05
N GLY A 80 9.59 19.05 2.94
CA GLY A 80 10.93 18.51 3.11
C GLY A 80 11.18 17.96 4.52
N ASP A 81 10.77 18.68 5.56
CA ASP A 81 10.88 18.26 6.96
C ASP A 81 10.01 17.03 7.26
N LEU A 82 8.80 16.96 6.69
CA LEU A 82 7.92 15.79 6.80
C LEU A 82 8.52 14.57 6.09
N VAL A 83 9.04 14.72 4.87
CA VAL A 83 9.74 13.64 4.15
C VAL A 83 10.98 13.18 4.92
N LYS A 84 11.75 14.10 5.51
CA LYS A 84 12.89 13.75 6.35
C LYS A 84 12.47 12.97 7.59
N HIS A 85 11.44 13.43 8.31
CA HIS A 85 10.89 12.70 9.46
C HIS A 85 10.43 11.29 9.06
N LEU A 86 9.68 11.15 7.96
CA LEU A 86 9.21 9.85 7.49
C LEU A 86 10.37 8.92 7.13
N ASN A 87 11.43 9.41 6.50
CA ASN A 87 12.63 8.61 6.20
C ASN A 87 13.38 8.19 7.47
N GLU A 88 13.49 9.07 8.48
CA GLU A 88 14.07 8.72 9.78
C GLU A 88 13.23 7.70 10.56
N GLU A 89 11.89 7.74 10.40
CA GLU A 89 10.96 6.79 11.02
C GLU A 89 10.97 5.43 10.30
N LEU A 90 11.18 5.43 8.97
CA LEU A 90 11.39 4.23 8.16
C LEU A 90 12.71 3.53 8.52
N ALA A 91 13.83 4.28 8.59
CA ALA A 91 15.13 3.72 8.93
C ALA A 91 15.15 3.05 10.32
N LYS A 92 14.48 3.64 11.32
CA LYS A 92 14.30 3.04 12.67
C LYS A 92 13.45 1.77 12.64
N LYS A 93 12.54 1.62 11.68
CA LYS A 93 11.75 0.40 11.48
C LYS A 93 12.58 -0.69 10.80
N ASP A 94 13.36 -0.35 9.78
CA ASP A 94 14.26 -1.29 9.10
C ASP A 94 15.39 -1.81 10.01
N GLU A 95 15.94 -0.94 10.85
CA GLU A 95 16.88 -1.30 11.93
C GLU A 95 16.24 -2.31 12.89
N ARG A 96 15.05 -2.01 13.42
CA ARG A 96 14.32 -2.90 14.34
C ARG A 96 13.85 -4.21 13.70
N ILE A 97 13.54 -4.22 12.41
CA ILE A 97 13.28 -5.46 11.64
C ILE A 97 14.56 -6.30 11.56
N SER A 98 15.71 -5.67 11.34
CA SER A 98 17.02 -6.34 11.29
C SER A 98 17.40 -6.94 12.65
N GLU A 99 17.14 -6.25 13.76
CA GLU A 99 17.29 -6.78 15.12
C GLU A 99 16.41 -8.01 15.35
N LEU A 100 15.12 -7.95 14.99
CA LEU A 100 14.16 -9.04 15.16
C LEU A 100 14.54 -10.28 14.33
N LEU A 101 15.04 -10.09 13.10
CA LEU A 101 15.55 -11.17 12.26
C LEU A 101 16.82 -11.81 12.85
N SER A 102 17.72 -11.00 13.42
CA SER A 102 18.92 -11.48 14.13
C SER A 102 18.56 -12.30 15.38
N HIS A 103 17.61 -11.81 16.19
CA HIS A 103 17.09 -12.53 17.34
C HIS A 103 16.42 -13.85 16.94
N TYR A 104 15.56 -13.84 15.92
CA TYR A 104 14.89 -15.06 15.43
C TYR A 104 15.88 -16.09 14.89
N LYS A 105 16.93 -15.66 14.16
CA LYS A 105 18.02 -16.53 13.71
C LYS A 105 18.74 -17.17 14.89
N THR A 106 19.15 -16.37 15.88
CA THR A 106 19.84 -16.83 17.09
C THR A 106 18.98 -17.83 17.87
N GLN A 107 17.69 -17.54 18.05
CA GLN A 107 16.74 -18.43 18.72
C GLN A 107 16.57 -19.76 17.98
N LYS A 108 16.49 -19.73 16.64
CA LYS A 108 16.42 -20.93 15.78
C LYS A 108 17.69 -21.79 15.89
N GLU A 109 18.87 -21.16 15.97
CA GLU A 109 20.15 -21.85 16.15
C GLU A 109 20.25 -22.49 17.55
N CYS A 110 19.79 -21.80 18.61
CA CYS A 110 19.65 -22.37 19.96
C CYS A 110 18.69 -23.57 20.00
N TYR A 111 17.49 -23.48 19.38
CA TYR A 111 16.56 -24.61 19.31
C TYR A 111 17.16 -25.79 18.53
N LYS A 112 17.90 -25.53 17.44
CA LYS A 112 18.60 -26.59 16.71
C LYS A 112 19.64 -27.27 17.60
N SER A 113 20.52 -26.51 18.25
CA SER A 113 21.55 -27.06 19.14
C SER A 113 20.96 -27.85 20.32
N SER A 114 19.80 -27.44 20.83
CA SER A 114 19.09 -28.16 21.89
C SER A 114 18.52 -29.49 21.39
N ASN A 115 17.86 -29.48 20.21
CA ASN A 115 17.35 -30.70 19.58
C ASN A 115 18.48 -31.66 19.17
N ASP A 116 19.57 -31.16 18.60
CA ASP A 116 20.73 -31.97 18.24
C ASP A 116 21.34 -32.66 19.48
N LYS A 117 21.33 -31.99 20.65
CA LYS A 117 21.70 -32.60 21.93
C LYS A 117 20.71 -33.67 22.39
N TYR A 118 19.40 -33.40 22.38
CA TYR A 118 18.39 -34.39 22.77
C TYR A 118 18.40 -35.62 21.86
N ILE A 119 18.67 -35.46 20.56
CA ILE A 119 18.82 -36.58 19.61
C ILE A 119 20.05 -37.42 19.93
N ALA A 120 21.16 -36.81 20.36
CA ALA A 120 22.34 -37.55 20.82
C ALA A 120 22.09 -38.31 22.14
N GLU A 121 21.37 -37.69 23.08
CA GLU A 121 21.01 -38.28 24.38
C GLU A 121 20.03 -39.46 24.21
N ILE A 122 19.05 -39.35 23.30
CA ILE A 122 18.16 -40.46 22.93
C ILE A 122 18.95 -41.62 22.32
N LYS A 123 19.87 -41.36 21.38
CA LYS A 123 20.69 -42.41 20.76
C LYS A 123 21.58 -43.15 21.76
N ALA A 124 22.17 -42.43 22.71
CA ALA A 124 22.95 -43.06 23.77
C ALA A 124 22.09 -44.04 24.60
N MET A 125 20.85 -43.66 24.93
CA MET A 125 19.90 -44.56 25.62
C MET A 125 19.44 -45.74 24.73
N GLU A 126 19.32 -45.55 23.42
CA GLU A 126 19.03 -46.64 22.47
C GLU A 126 20.18 -47.66 22.40
N ASP A 127 21.43 -47.20 22.38
CA ASP A 127 22.62 -48.05 22.38
C ASP A 127 22.81 -48.78 23.73
N GLU A 128 22.63 -48.11 24.88
CA GLU A 128 22.66 -48.73 26.22
C GLU A 128 21.55 -49.79 26.40
N LEU A 129 20.35 -49.51 25.88
CA LEU A 129 19.24 -50.47 25.88
C LEU A 129 19.55 -51.68 24.99
N LYS A 130 20.24 -51.48 23.87
CA LYS A 130 20.67 -52.56 22.97
C LYS A 130 21.75 -53.44 23.60
N GLU A 131 22.78 -52.87 24.24
CA GLU A 131 23.77 -53.66 25.00
C GLU A 131 23.08 -54.48 26.10
N SER A 132 22.12 -53.87 26.81
CA SER A 132 21.33 -54.53 27.84
C SER A 132 20.51 -55.72 27.28
N GLN A 133 19.91 -55.58 26.09
CA GLN A 133 19.19 -56.67 25.41
C GLN A 133 20.13 -57.80 24.98
N GLU A 134 21.26 -57.49 24.34
CA GLU A 134 22.27 -58.48 23.95
C GLU A 134 22.81 -59.27 25.16
N ARG A 135 23.01 -58.58 26.28
CA ARG A 135 23.44 -59.16 27.56
C ARG A 135 22.38 -60.05 28.20
N ILE A 136 21.09 -59.70 28.08
CA ILE A 136 19.97 -60.57 28.49
C ILE A 136 19.94 -61.84 27.63
N SER A 137 19.98 -61.73 26.30
CA SER A 137 20.00 -62.90 25.41
C SER A 137 21.20 -63.82 25.64
N TRP A 138 22.37 -63.28 26.00
CA TRP A 138 23.52 -64.08 26.42
C TRP A 138 23.27 -64.85 27.72
N LEU A 139 22.67 -64.20 28.73
CA LEU A 139 22.29 -64.85 29.99
C LEU A 139 21.22 -65.93 29.80
N GLU A 140 20.23 -65.70 28.96
CA GLU A 140 19.20 -66.68 28.60
C GLU A 140 19.80 -67.89 27.87
N SER A 141 20.67 -67.66 26.88
CA SER A 141 21.40 -68.73 26.18
C SER A 141 22.25 -69.57 27.15
N LYS A 142 22.94 -68.91 28.11
CA LYS A 142 23.72 -69.57 29.15
C LYS A 142 22.85 -70.35 30.15
N ARG A 143 21.68 -69.82 30.53
CA ARG A 143 20.68 -70.51 31.36
C ARG A 143 20.15 -71.76 30.67
N ASN A 144 19.70 -71.63 29.41
CA ASN A 144 19.19 -72.74 28.61
C ASN A 144 20.25 -73.84 28.42
N SER A 145 21.53 -73.46 28.34
CA SER A 145 22.66 -74.41 28.31
C SER A 145 22.86 -75.11 29.66
N SER A 146 22.66 -74.42 30.78
CA SER A 146 22.71 -75.01 32.13
C SER A 146 21.54 -75.96 32.40
N GLU A 147 20.32 -75.61 31.98
CA GLU A 147 19.14 -76.49 32.11
C GLU A 147 19.29 -77.76 31.25
N ARG A 148 19.95 -77.67 30.09
CA ARG A 148 20.37 -78.85 29.27
C ARG A 148 21.44 -79.71 29.94
N MET A 149 22.31 -79.14 30.77
CA MET A 149 23.29 -79.93 31.55
C MET A 149 22.60 -80.67 32.70
N SER A 150 21.71 -79.99 33.44
CA SER A 150 20.97 -80.60 34.56
C SER A 150 19.99 -81.71 34.13
N THR A 151 19.49 -81.65 32.89
CA THR A 151 18.57 -82.68 32.35
C THR A 151 19.27 -83.95 31.83
N MET A 152 20.60 -84.04 31.88
CA MET A 152 21.34 -85.30 31.60
C MET A 152 21.80 -86.06 32.86
N THR A 153 21.36 -85.65 34.06
CA THR A 153 21.85 -86.20 35.35
C THR A 153 20.81 -86.92 36.21
N SER A 154 19.63 -87.28 35.67
CA SER A 154 18.57 -87.88 36.50
C SER A 154 17.59 -88.83 35.78
N GLU A 155 18.08 -89.94 35.18
CA GLU A 155 17.15 -91.00 34.71
C GLU A 155 17.74 -92.43 34.65
N THR A 156 17.89 -93.11 35.80
CA THR A 156 17.70 -94.58 35.87
C THR A 156 17.38 -95.06 37.30
N PRO A 157 16.20 -95.66 37.56
CA PRO A 157 15.89 -96.37 38.81
C PRO A 157 15.91 -97.90 38.66
N LEU A 158 16.08 -98.65 39.77
CA LEU A 158 15.25 -99.81 40.21
C LEU A 158 15.95 -100.76 41.21
N ASN A 159 15.53 -100.66 42.48
CA ASN A 159 14.97 -101.74 43.31
C ASN A 159 15.46 -103.21 43.16
N GLY A 160 16.06 -103.80 44.22
CA GLY A 160 16.35 -105.25 44.30
C GLY A 160 16.86 -105.76 45.66
N LYS A 161 16.21 -106.80 46.21
CA LYS A 161 16.55 -107.61 47.41
C LYS A 161 16.63 -109.11 46.97
N PRO A 162 17.03 -110.11 47.78
CA PRO A 162 17.89 -110.17 48.99
C PRO A 162 18.93 -111.36 48.92
N THR A 163 19.47 -111.83 50.07
CA THR A 163 20.07 -113.19 50.34
C THR A 163 21.39 -113.58 49.62
N SER A 164 22.28 -114.49 50.11
CA SER A 164 22.42 -115.24 51.40
C SER A 164 23.81 -115.95 51.55
N ASN A 165 24.29 -116.11 52.80
CA ASN A 165 25.04 -117.23 53.42
C ASN A 165 26.17 -118.07 52.71
N VAL A 166 27.30 -118.25 53.45
CA VAL A 166 28.09 -119.52 53.65
C VAL A 166 28.91 -120.02 52.42
N SER A 167 30.03 -120.79 52.48
CA SER A 167 30.87 -121.54 53.47
C SER A 167 32.39 -121.35 53.15
N VAL A 168 33.38 -121.47 54.04
CA VAL A 168 33.93 -122.62 54.85
C VAL A 168 34.57 -123.78 54.06
N SER A 169 35.90 -123.95 54.20
CA SER A 169 36.75 -125.16 54.00
C SER A 169 38.22 -124.75 54.21
N THR A 170 39.22 -125.56 54.60
CA THR A 170 39.52 -127.01 54.81
C THR A 170 40.79 -127.04 55.74
N MET A 171 41.33 -128.09 56.41
CA MET A 171 41.19 -129.55 56.67
C MET A 171 42.24 -129.89 57.81
N THR A 172 42.58 -131.08 58.35
CA THR A 172 42.21 -132.53 58.29
C THR A 172 42.89 -133.25 59.50
N ASP A 173 42.26 -134.32 60.05
CA ASP A 173 42.84 -135.65 60.40
C ASP A 173 43.99 -135.82 61.46
N ILE A 174 44.24 -136.96 62.14
CA ILE A 174 43.58 -138.30 62.25
C ILE A 174 43.91 -138.99 63.61
N GLU A 175 43.13 -140.04 63.95
CA GLU A 175 43.24 -141.14 64.95
C GLU A 175 44.49 -141.35 65.87
N GLY A 176 44.30 -141.97 67.05
CA GLY A 176 45.38 -142.68 67.78
C GLY A 176 45.12 -142.99 69.28
N LYS A 177 45.25 -144.27 69.69
CA LYS A 177 44.97 -144.82 71.04
C LYS A 177 46.12 -144.72 72.07
N GLU A 178 45.72 -144.86 73.35
CA GLU A 178 46.42 -145.50 74.49
C GLU A 178 47.54 -144.79 75.31
N ASP A 179 47.30 -144.76 76.63
CA ASP A 179 48.18 -144.92 77.80
C ASP A 179 49.09 -143.80 78.39
N SER A 180 48.40 -142.87 79.06
CA SER A 180 48.43 -142.70 80.54
C SER A 180 49.63 -142.08 81.31
N GLU A 181 50.87 -141.97 80.81
CA GLU A 181 52.00 -141.47 81.64
C GLU A 181 52.66 -140.15 81.17
N ARG A 182 51.98 -139.36 80.33
CA ARG A 182 52.57 -138.13 79.72
C ARG A 182 51.82 -136.82 79.96
N PHE A 183 50.79 -136.83 80.79
CA PHE A 183 49.81 -135.74 80.90
C PHE A 183 50.34 -134.50 81.68
N GLU A 184 51.02 -134.72 82.81
CA GLU A 184 51.35 -133.67 83.81
C GLU A 184 52.39 -132.62 83.39
N GLU A 185 53.11 -132.82 82.28
CA GLU A 185 54.07 -131.85 81.74
C GLU A 185 53.48 -130.99 80.61
N MET A 186 52.52 -131.53 79.84
CA MET A 186 51.85 -130.75 78.79
C MET A 186 50.95 -129.66 79.40
N GLU A 187 50.27 -129.99 80.51
CA GLU A 187 49.31 -129.10 81.16
C GLU A 187 49.95 -127.81 81.70
N ARG A 188 51.13 -127.90 82.34
CA ARG A 188 51.91 -126.71 82.77
C ARG A 188 52.21 -125.77 81.59
N LYS A 189 52.60 -126.31 80.45
CA LYS A 189 52.97 -125.52 79.25
C LYS A 189 51.75 -124.90 78.55
N TYR A 190 50.59 -125.53 78.68
CA TYR A 190 49.32 -125.02 78.17
C TYR A 190 48.80 -123.86 79.05
N GLN A 191 48.91 -123.97 80.36
CA GLN A 191 48.51 -122.93 81.33
C GLN A 191 49.32 -121.63 81.14
N GLU A 192 50.64 -121.72 80.93
CA GLU A 192 51.51 -120.55 80.71
C GLU A 192 51.16 -119.76 79.43
N MET A 193 50.94 -120.45 78.30
CA MET A 193 50.44 -119.80 77.07
C MET A 193 49.05 -119.17 77.26
N THR A 194 48.17 -119.80 78.03
CA THR A 194 46.81 -119.31 78.27
C THR A 194 46.83 -118.02 79.10
N LEU A 195 47.70 -117.93 80.12
CA LEU A 195 47.91 -116.72 80.92
C LEU A 195 48.37 -115.54 80.06
N LYS A 196 49.45 -115.72 79.28
CA LYS A 196 50.01 -114.64 78.45
C LYS A 196 49.02 -114.15 77.38
N ARG A 197 48.26 -115.07 76.78
CA ARG A 197 47.21 -114.73 75.80
C ARG A 197 46.06 -113.94 76.43
N ASN A 198 45.71 -114.22 77.69
CA ASN A 198 44.70 -113.47 78.42
C ASN A 198 45.17 -112.05 78.81
N GLU A 199 46.45 -111.85 79.11
CA GLU A 199 47.02 -110.51 79.31
C GLU A 199 46.97 -109.65 78.04
N GLU A 200 47.37 -110.20 76.90
CA GLU A 200 47.29 -109.50 75.60
C GLU A 200 45.83 -109.18 75.23
N LEU A 201 44.89 -110.11 75.50
CA LEU A 201 43.47 -109.93 75.20
C LEU A 201 42.80 -108.90 76.12
N ASN A 202 43.14 -108.86 77.42
CA ASN A 202 42.68 -107.83 78.35
C ASN A 202 43.18 -106.43 77.94
N ASN A 203 44.45 -106.30 77.55
CA ASN A 203 45.01 -105.03 77.09
C ASN A 203 44.33 -104.53 75.80
N LEU A 204 44.03 -105.45 74.87
CA LEU A 204 43.26 -105.12 73.67
C LEU A 204 41.81 -104.74 73.99
N GLN A 205 41.12 -105.43 74.91
CA GLN A 205 39.78 -105.04 75.37
C GLN A 205 39.77 -103.63 75.99
N HIS A 206 40.77 -103.30 76.81
CA HIS A 206 40.82 -101.99 77.46
C HIS A 206 41.10 -100.87 76.45
N SER A 207 42.02 -101.09 75.50
CA SER A 207 42.26 -100.16 74.39
C SER A 207 41.04 -99.99 73.48
N LEU A 208 40.31 -101.07 73.19
CA LEU A 208 39.11 -101.02 72.35
C LEU A 208 37.97 -100.28 73.06
N HIS A 209 37.77 -100.51 74.36
CA HIS A 209 36.80 -99.76 75.16
C HIS A 209 37.14 -98.26 75.23
N GLN A 210 38.42 -97.89 75.38
CA GLN A 210 38.84 -96.49 75.36
C GLN A 210 38.53 -95.82 74.01
N MET A 211 38.86 -96.49 72.88
CA MET A 211 38.49 -96.00 71.55
C MET A 211 36.97 -95.89 71.35
N GLU A 212 36.18 -96.76 71.98
CA GLU A 212 34.71 -96.71 71.91
C GLU A 212 34.14 -95.50 72.66
N GLU A 213 34.68 -95.15 73.82
CA GLU A 213 34.29 -93.94 74.57
C GLU A 213 34.77 -92.65 73.89
N ASP A 214 36.00 -92.63 73.36
CA ASP A 214 36.51 -91.51 72.58
C ASP A 214 35.65 -91.29 71.31
N ALA A 215 35.22 -92.37 70.64
CA ALA A 215 34.30 -92.29 69.50
C ALA A 215 32.92 -91.76 69.90
N LYS A 216 32.33 -92.24 71.01
CA LYS A 216 31.05 -91.71 71.55
C LYS A 216 31.14 -90.22 71.87
N SER A 217 32.24 -89.79 72.48
CA SER A 217 32.54 -88.39 72.80
C SER A 217 32.61 -87.52 71.53
N ILE A 218 33.33 -87.99 70.50
CA ILE A 218 33.44 -87.31 69.21
C ILE A 218 32.08 -87.22 68.49
N ILE A 219 31.30 -88.31 68.47
CA ILE A 219 29.95 -88.34 67.87
C ILE A 219 29.03 -87.35 68.58
N SER A 220 28.95 -87.40 69.92
CA SER A 220 28.12 -86.49 70.72
C SER A 220 28.46 -85.01 70.47
N ARG A 221 29.75 -84.67 70.38
CA ARG A 221 30.18 -83.31 70.00
C ARG A 221 29.76 -82.95 68.57
N LYS A 222 29.88 -83.87 67.63
CA LYS A 222 29.51 -83.62 66.21
C LYS A 222 28.01 -83.50 66.00
N ASP A 223 27.19 -84.23 66.74
CA ASP A 223 25.72 -84.05 66.74
C ASP A 223 25.32 -82.70 67.36
N GLY A 224 26.05 -82.23 68.37
CA GLY A 224 25.93 -80.86 68.90
C GLY A 224 26.21 -79.80 67.84
N GLU A 225 27.41 -79.83 67.24
CA GLU A 225 27.82 -78.91 66.16
C GLU A 225 26.83 -78.95 64.96
N LEU A 226 26.34 -80.13 64.58
CA LEU A 226 25.39 -80.32 63.50
C LEU A 226 24.02 -79.71 63.82
N ASN A 227 23.53 -79.84 65.05
CA ASN A 227 22.24 -79.27 65.45
C ASN A 227 22.30 -77.75 65.63
N GLU A 228 23.42 -77.21 66.12
CA GLU A 228 23.65 -75.76 66.13
C GLU A 228 23.71 -75.19 64.70
N MET A 229 24.37 -75.89 63.77
CA MET A 229 24.42 -75.50 62.36
C MET A 229 23.04 -75.53 61.69
N LYS A 230 22.21 -76.56 61.96
CA LYS A 230 20.80 -76.61 61.50
C LYS A 230 19.98 -75.43 62.02
N LEU A 231 20.09 -75.09 63.32
CA LEU A 231 19.40 -73.94 63.91
C LEU A 231 19.86 -72.62 63.28
N SER A 232 21.14 -72.49 62.94
CA SER A 232 21.66 -71.31 62.23
C SER A 232 21.15 -71.22 60.79
N LEU A 233 21.12 -72.34 60.07
CA LEU A 233 20.54 -72.43 58.73
C LEU A 233 19.06 -72.00 58.71
N HIS A 234 18.26 -72.52 59.64
CA HIS A 234 16.84 -72.18 59.69
C HIS A 234 16.58 -70.70 60.02
N ARG A 235 17.39 -70.08 60.90
CA ARG A 235 17.34 -68.62 61.12
C ARG A 235 17.63 -67.84 59.84
N MET A 236 18.71 -68.16 59.14
CA MET A 236 19.05 -67.50 57.87
C MET A 236 17.98 -67.71 56.80
N GLU A 237 17.27 -68.84 56.81
CA GLU A 237 16.18 -69.13 55.88
C GLU A 237 14.94 -68.25 56.16
N GLU A 238 14.56 -68.06 57.44
CA GLU A 238 13.47 -67.16 57.82
C GLU A 238 13.83 -65.67 57.63
N ASP A 239 15.06 -65.28 57.94
CA ASP A 239 15.58 -63.93 57.64
C ASP A 239 15.53 -63.65 56.12
N ALA A 240 15.92 -64.62 55.29
CA ALA A 240 15.83 -64.51 53.83
C ALA A 240 14.38 -64.40 53.34
N LYS A 241 13.44 -65.21 53.86
CA LYS A 241 12.00 -65.09 53.54
C LYS A 241 11.44 -63.72 53.92
N SER A 242 11.82 -63.21 55.09
CA SER A 242 11.44 -61.87 55.58
C SER A 242 11.94 -60.77 54.63
N ILE A 243 13.22 -60.82 54.25
CA ILE A 243 13.83 -59.86 53.31
C ILE A 243 13.17 -59.92 51.93
N ILE A 244 12.89 -61.12 51.40
CA ILE A 244 12.20 -61.30 50.11
C ILE A 244 10.80 -60.67 50.16
N SER A 245 10.01 -60.97 51.21
CA SER A 245 8.67 -60.41 51.41
C SER A 245 8.67 -58.87 51.44
N ILE A 246 9.65 -58.26 52.13
CA ILE A 246 9.83 -56.80 52.15
C ILE A 246 10.16 -56.27 50.75
N ARG A 247 11.09 -56.90 50.01
CA ARG A 247 11.48 -56.47 48.66
C ARG A 247 10.36 -56.62 47.63
N ASP A 248 9.55 -57.67 47.72
CA ASP A 248 8.35 -57.82 46.87
C ASP A 248 7.30 -56.74 47.18
N GLY A 249 7.14 -56.36 48.46
CA GLY A 249 6.32 -55.22 48.87
C GLY A 249 6.80 -53.90 48.26
N GLU A 250 8.09 -53.59 48.37
CA GLU A 250 8.71 -52.42 47.75
C GLU A 250 8.57 -52.42 46.22
N LEU A 251 8.84 -53.55 45.57
CA LEU A 251 8.77 -53.70 44.11
C LEU A 251 7.35 -53.48 43.59
N ASN A 252 6.33 -54.01 44.28
CA ASN A 252 4.94 -53.78 43.92
C ASN A 252 4.52 -52.31 44.16
N GLN A 253 5.04 -51.66 45.21
CA GLN A 253 4.80 -50.23 45.43
C GLN A 253 5.48 -49.35 44.35
N MET A 254 6.68 -49.73 43.89
CA MET A 254 7.36 -49.05 42.77
C MET A 254 6.58 -49.20 41.46
N LYS A 255 6.13 -50.41 41.10
CA LYS A 255 5.27 -50.65 39.93
C LYS A 255 3.98 -49.82 39.94
N LEU A 256 3.38 -49.62 41.12
CA LEU A 256 2.19 -48.77 41.28
C LEU A 256 2.52 -47.29 41.00
N ARG A 257 3.60 -46.76 41.58
CA ARG A 257 4.06 -45.38 41.34
C ARG A 257 4.44 -45.15 39.87
N GLU A 258 5.07 -46.13 39.22
CA GLU A 258 5.40 -46.10 37.80
C GLU A 258 4.13 -46.00 36.93
N LYS A 259 3.10 -46.79 37.23
CA LYS A 259 1.81 -46.74 36.55
C LYS A 259 1.11 -45.38 36.74
N GLU A 260 1.12 -44.84 37.96
CA GLU A 260 0.58 -43.50 38.23
C GLU A 260 1.34 -42.40 37.46
N LEU A 261 2.67 -42.48 37.41
CA LEU A 261 3.50 -41.54 36.64
C LEU A 261 3.19 -41.62 35.15
N LYS A 262 3.06 -42.83 34.58
CA LYS A 262 2.72 -43.03 33.17
C LYS A 262 1.35 -42.42 32.82
N GLU A 263 0.32 -42.62 33.63
CA GLU A 263 -0.98 -41.98 33.39
C GLU A 263 -0.96 -40.46 33.63
N LYS A 264 -0.22 -39.95 34.62
CA LYS A 264 -0.03 -38.50 34.83
C LYS A 264 0.68 -37.83 33.64
N CYS A 265 1.76 -38.44 33.12
CA CYS A 265 2.46 -37.96 31.93
C CYS A 265 1.57 -37.98 30.68
N LYS A 266 0.82 -39.07 30.46
CA LYS A 266 -0.14 -39.22 29.36
C LYS A 266 -1.27 -38.19 29.41
N ALA A 267 -1.82 -37.90 30.59
CA ALA A 267 -2.81 -36.84 30.78
C ALA A 267 -2.22 -35.45 30.53
N HIS A 268 -0.98 -35.19 30.95
CA HIS A 268 -0.31 -33.91 30.69
C HIS A 268 -0.01 -33.69 29.20
N LEU A 269 0.45 -34.73 28.49
CA LEU A 269 0.65 -34.71 27.04
C LEU A 269 -0.66 -34.42 26.29
N GLY A 270 -1.75 -35.14 26.61
CA GLY A 270 -3.06 -34.90 25.99
C GLY A 270 -3.60 -33.47 26.21
N CYS A 271 -3.33 -32.87 27.38
CA CYS A 271 -3.64 -31.47 27.66
C CYS A 271 -2.80 -30.52 26.78
N LYS A 272 -1.49 -30.77 26.63
CA LYS A 272 -0.61 -29.98 25.76
C LYS A 272 -0.94 -30.12 24.27
N ASP A 273 -1.41 -31.28 23.83
CA ASP A 273 -1.91 -31.48 22.47
C ASP A 273 -3.21 -30.72 22.20
N GLU A 274 -4.03 -30.43 23.22
CA GLU A 274 -5.22 -29.57 23.12
C GLU A 274 -4.83 -28.09 23.07
N GLU A 275 -3.97 -27.62 24.00
CA GLU A 275 -3.40 -26.26 23.95
C GLU A 275 -2.75 -25.95 22.58
N LEU A 276 -2.01 -26.91 22.02
CA LEU A 276 -1.38 -26.78 20.71
C LEU A 276 -2.39 -26.73 19.56
N ARG A 277 -3.54 -27.42 19.68
CA ARG A 277 -4.64 -27.34 18.69
C ARG A 277 -5.37 -26.01 18.80
N GLU A 278 -5.66 -25.51 20.00
CA GLU A 278 -6.20 -24.17 20.18
C GLU A 278 -5.28 -23.08 19.61
N MET A 279 -3.97 -23.15 19.89
CA MET A 279 -3.01 -22.17 19.37
C MET A 279 -2.96 -22.17 17.84
N LYS A 280 -2.96 -23.34 17.19
CA LYS A 280 -3.02 -23.46 15.72
C LYS A 280 -4.31 -22.89 15.13
N MET A 281 -5.44 -23.04 15.82
CA MET A 281 -6.71 -22.45 15.40
C MET A 281 -6.69 -20.92 15.52
N ARG A 282 -6.19 -20.37 16.64
CA ARG A 282 -6.00 -18.92 16.83
C ARG A 282 -5.01 -18.32 15.82
N GLU A 283 -3.92 -19.02 15.53
CA GLU A 283 -2.93 -18.63 14.51
C GLU A 283 -3.57 -18.55 13.11
N LYS A 284 -4.40 -19.54 12.74
CA LYS A 284 -5.15 -19.53 11.48
C LYS A 284 -6.14 -18.36 11.43
N GLU A 285 -6.92 -18.16 12.49
CA GLU A 285 -7.90 -17.06 12.58
C GLU A 285 -7.22 -15.69 12.45
N LEU A 286 -6.07 -15.49 13.10
CA LEU A 286 -5.27 -14.27 12.97
C LEU A 286 -4.73 -14.08 11.54
N LYS A 287 -4.28 -15.15 10.89
CA LYS A 287 -3.81 -15.09 9.49
C LYS A 287 -4.92 -14.67 8.52
N GLU A 288 -6.12 -15.23 8.64
CA GLU A 288 -7.27 -14.81 7.81
C GLU A 288 -7.68 -13.36 8.10
N LYS A 289 -7.70 -12.93 9.37
CA LYS A 289 -7.98 -11.52 9.75
C LYS A 289 -6.94 -10.55 9.18
N CYS A 290 -5.64 -10.86 9.28
CA CYS A 290 -4.58 -10.04 8.71
C CYS A 290 -4.66 -9.98 7.18
N LYS A 291 -5.00 -11.10 6.52
CA LYS A 291 -5.22 -11.16 5.07
C LYS A 291 -6.39 -10.27 4.64
N ALA A 292 -7.55 -10.40 5.27
CA ALA A 292 -8.72 -9.58 4.95
C ALA A 292 -8.47 -8.07 5.20
N LEU A 293 -7.68 -7.73 6.23
CA LEU A 293 -7.26 -6.35 6.50
C LEU A 293 -6.31 -5.81 5.42
N LEU A 294 -5.39 -6.63 4.91
CA LEU A 294 -4.51 -6.27 3.78
C LEU A 294 -5.33 -6.06 2.50
N GLU A 295 -6.21 -7.00 2.14
CA GLU A 295 -7.08 -6.91 0.95
C GLU A 295 -7.96 -5.64 1.00
N SER A 296 -8.48 -5.29 2.18
CA SER A 296 -9.22 -4.03 2.41
C SER A 296 -8.34 -2.78 2.22
N LYS A 297 -7.09 -2.79 2.70
CA LYS A 297 -6.17 -1.66 2.52
C LYS A 297 -5.63 -1.51 1.11
N ASP A 298 -5.47 -2.61 0.36
CA ASP A 298 -5.15 -2.56 -1.06
C ASP A 298 -6.32 -2.02 -1.91
N GLU A 299 -7.57 -2.16 -1.45
CA GLU A 299 -8.75 -1.51 -2.07
C GLU A 299 -8.75 0.00 -1.80
N GLU A 300 -8.64 0.43 -0.54
CA GLU A 300 -8.53 1.86 -0.17
C GLU A 300 -7.39 2.56 -0.93
N LEU A 301 -6.23 1.91 -1.04
CA LEU A 301 -5.04 2.42 -1.72
C LEU A 301 -5.23 2.48 -3.24
N ARG A 302 -6.01 1.57 -3.83
CA ARG A 302 -6.39 1.62 -5.25
C ARG A 302 -7.39 2.75 -5.52
N GLU A 303 -8.38 2.94 -4.65
CA GLU A 303 -9.33 4.05 -4.76
C GLU A 303 -8.62 5.40 -4.65
N MET A 304 -7.73 5.57 -3.66
CA MET A 304 -6.92 6.79 -3.52
C MET A 304 -6.02 7.04 -4.73
N LYS A 305 -5.43 6.00 -5.34
CA LYS A 305 -4.67 6.13 -6.60
C LYS A 305 -5.56 6.59 -7.77
N MET A 306 -6.77 6.04 -7.92
CA MET A 306 -7.70 6.47 -8.97
C MET A 306 -8.16 7.92 -8.77
N ARG A 307 -8.51 8.31 -7.54
CA ARG A 307 -8.85 9.70 -7.20
C ARG A 307 -7.68 10.65 -7.47
N LEU A 308 -6.46 10.29 -7.10
CA LEU A 308 -5.25 11.09 -7.35
C LEU A 308 -4.93 11.22 -8.85
N ALA A 309 -5.08 10.14 -9.63
CA ALA A 309 -4.90 10.18 -11.09
C ALA A 309 -5.92 11.13 -11.74
N HIS A 310 -7.20 11.04 -11.36
CA HIS A 310 -8.26 11.91 -11.87
C HIS A 310 -8.07 13.39 -11.49
N LEU A 311 -7.60 13.68 -10.27
CA LEU A 311 -7.21 15.03 -9.86
C LEU A 311 -5.99 15.55 -10.63
N SER A 312 -4.99 14.69 -10.87
CA SER A 312 -3.80 15.04 -11.64
C SER A 312 -4.13 15.35 -13.09
N GLU A 313 -4.99 14.53 -13.73
CA GLU A 313 -5.50 14.78 -15.08
C GLU A 313 -6.28 16.09 -15.15
N LYS A 314 -7.18 16.35 -14.18
CA LYS A 314 -7.89 17.64 -14.08
C LYS A 314 -6.94 18.82 -13.96
N LEU A 315 -5.90 18.74 -13.12
CA LEU A 315 -4.90 19.80 -12.98
C LEU A 315 -4.09 20.02 -14.27
N VAL A 316 -3.73 18.95 -14.99
CA VAL A 316 -3.09 19.04 -16.31
C VAL A 316 -4.02 19.73 -17.33
N ARG A 317 -5.31 19.38 -17.34
CA ARG A 317 -6.32 20.00 -18.21
C ARG A 317 -6.61 21.48 -17.85
N LYS A 318 -6.35 21.94 -16.61
CA LYS A 318 -6.51 23.35 -16.21
C LYS A 318 -5.40 24.28 -16.73
N ASP A 319 -4.17 23.80 -16.93
CA ASP A 319 -3.03 24.61 -17.42
C ASP A 319 -2.56 24.15 -18.81
N GLN A 320 -3.39 24.40 -19.83
CA GLN A 320 -3.14 23.97 -21.21
C GLN A 320 -1.96 24.68 -21.90
N ARG A 321 -1.23 25.58 -21.20
CA ARG A 321 0.08 26.10 -21.66
C ARG A 321 1.17 25.01 -21.65
N LYS A 322 0.95 23.91 -20.90
CA LYS A 322 1.93 22.81 -20.73
C LYS A 322 1.54 21.54 -21.47
N VAL A 323 0.24 21.29 -21.64
CA VAL A 323 -0.32 20.14 -22.37
C VAL A 323 -1.49 20.62 -23.21
N GLU A 324 -1.27 20.65 -24.51
CA GLU A 324 -2.25 21.07 -25.51
C GLU A 324 -2.98 19.85 -26.09
N ASP A 325 -4.31 19.92 -26.19
CA ASP A 325 -5.05 18.94 -27.00
C ASP A 325 -4.89 19.29 -28.49
N THR A 326 -4.13 18.46 -29.19
CA THR A 326 -3.90 18.59 -30.64
C THR A 326 -5.18 18.41 -31.47
N ALA A 327 -6.21 17.74 -30.97
CA ALA A 327 -7.49 17.54 -31.66
C ALA A 327 -8.44 18.75 -31.52
N ALA A 328 -8.25 19.61 -30.52
CA ALA A 328 -9.13 20.75 -30.27
C ALA A 328 -8.97 21.83 -31.34
N ALA A 329 -10.06 22.17 -32.04
CA ALA A 329 -10.05 23.16 -33.12
C ALA A 329 -9.68 24.59 -32.66
N ASN A 330 -9.87 24.90 -31.37
CA ASN A 330 -9.51 26.18 -30.76
C ASN A 330 -8.34 26.06 -29.76
N ARG A 331 -7.37 25.17 -30.06
CA ARG A 331 -6.15 24.97 -29.26
C ARG A 331 -5.21 26.20 -29.35
N PRO A 332 -4.41 26.52 -28.31
CA PRO A 332 -3.57 27.72 -28.27
C PRO A 332 -2.67 27.90 -29.50
N SER A 333 -1.93 26.87 -29.92
CA SER A 333 -1.01 26.94 -31.07
C SER A 333 -1.71 27.36 -32.36
N LYS A 334 -2.97 26.94 -32.57
CA LYS A 334 -3.74 27.36 -33.74
C LYS A 334 -4.20 28.81 -33.64
N VAL A 335 -4.44 29.34 -32.44
CA VAL A 335 -4.73 30.76 -32.24
C VAL A 335 -3.45 31.62 -32.36
N GLU A 336 -2.28 31.09 -31.98
CA GLU A 336 -0.97 31.74 -32.23
C GLU A 336 -0.67 31.82 -33.74
N GLU A 337 -0.93 30.74 -34.49
CA GLU A 337 -0.81 30.68 -35.96
C GLU A 337 -1.82 31.62 -36.64
N ASP A 338 -3.11 31.52 -36.32
CA ASP A 338 -4.16 32.35 -36.93
C ASP A 338 -3.96 33.85 -36.64
N PHE A 339 -3.37 34.22 -35.50
CA PHE A 339 -3.02 35.62 -35.20
C PHE A 339 -1.78 36.10 -35.96
N ALA A 340 -0.87 35.19 -36.33
CA ALA A 340 0.23 35.53 -37.20
C ALA A 340 -0.26 35.74 -38.64
N ASP A 341 -1.04 34.80 -39.16
CA ASP A 341 -1.65 34.89 -40.50
C ASP A 341 -2.50 36.16 -40.62
N PHE A 342 -3.41 36.43 -39.68
CA PHE A 342 -4.33 37.58 -39.71
C PHE A 342 -3.62 38.96 -39.80
N PHE A 343 -2.40 39.09 -39.28
CA PHE A 343 -1.59 40.31 -39.43
C PHE A 343 -1.09 40.49 -40.87
N ASP A 344 -0.73 39.39 -41.52
CA ASP A 344 -0.07 39.36 -42.82
C ASP A 344 -1.11 39.21 -43.98
N SER A 345 -2.33 38.68 -43.73
CA SER A 345 -3.46 38.61 -44.66
C SER A 345 -4.59 39.62 -44.36
N GLU A 346 -5.59 39.30 -43.53
CA GLU A 346 -6.84 40.07 -43.40
C GLU A 346 -6.65 41.54 -43.01
N ARG A 347 -5.59 41.85 -42.25
CA ARG A 347 -5.18 43.23 -41.94
C ARG A 347 -4.70 44.00 -43.18
N MET A 348 -3.94 43.36 -44.06
CA MET A 348 -3.48 43.96 -45.33
C MET A 348 -4.67 44.15 -46.28
N ASP A 349 -5.50 43.11 -46.39
CA ASP A 349 -6.80 43.12 -47.09
C ASP A 349 -7.71 44.29 -46.61
N ALA A 350 -7.63 44.67 -45.33
CA ALA A 350 -8.34 45.82 -44.77
C ALA A 350 -7.66 47.16 -45.07
N ILE A 351 -6.33 47.23 -45.05
CA ILE A 351 -5.53 48.42 -45.39
C ILE A 351 -5.72 48.81 -46.86
N GLU A 352 -5.68 47.85 -47.79
CA GLU A 352 -5.99 48.09 -49.21
C GLU A 352 -7.39 48.71 -49.35
N LYS A 353 -8.41 48.16 -48.68
CA LYS A 353 -9.78 48.71 -48.67
C LYS A 353 -9.90 50.10 -48.04
N MET A 354 -8.91 50.57 -47.27
CA MET A 354 -8.82 51.95 -46.77
C MET A 354 -8.15 52.88 -47.80
N GLN A 355 -7.04 52.45 -48.41
CA GLN A 355 -6.38 53.16 -49.52
C GLN A 355 -7.39 53.41 -50.66
N ASP A 356 -8.16 52.38 -51.00
CA ASP A 356 -9.24 52.33 -52.00
C ASP A 356 -10.42 53.30 -51.73
N VAL A 357 -10.48 53.94 -50.55
CA VAL A 357 -11.50 54.94 -50.17
C VAL A 357 -10.91 56.33 -49.97
N TYR A 358 -9.62 56.42 -49.64
CA TYR A 358 -9.00 57.65 -49.13
C TYR A 358 -7.76 58.13 -49.91
N GLY A 359 -7.23 57.34 -50.84
CA GLY A 359 -6.05 57.68 -51.64
C GLY A 359 -4.85 56.77 -51.38
N SER A 360 -3.81 56.93 -52.22
CA SER A 360 -2.56 56.18 -52.07
C SER A 360 -1.67 56.77 -50.97
N GLU A 361 -0.68 55.99 -50.51
CA GLU A 361 0.31 56.47 -49.55
C GLU A 361 1.36 57.42 -50.14
N GLU A 362 1.41 57.59 -51.48
CA GLU A 362 2.41 58.42 -52.16
C GLU A 362 2.09 59.92 -52.12
N ASP A 363 0.82 60.29 -51.86
CA ASP A 363 0.34 61.69 -51.93
C ASP A 363 0.37 62.47 -50.60
N ASN A 364 0.52 61.81 -49.44
CA ASN A 364 0.42 62.41 -48.10
C ASN A 364 1.06 61.51 -47.02
N ASP A 365 1.22 61.99 -45.77
CA ASP A 365 1.72 61.24 -44.59
C ASP A 365 0.79 60.08 -44.10
N ILE A 366 0.40 59.18 -45.00
CA ILE A 366 -0.77 58.30 -44.85
C ILE A 366 -0.43 56.92 -44.28
N GLY A 367 0.74 56.34 -44.60
CA GLY A 367 1.08 54.94 -44.27
C GLY A 367 1.09 54.56 -42.78
N ILE A 368 0.97 55.55 -41.89
CA ILE A 368 0.79 55.35 -40.45
C ILE A 368 -0.70 55.12 -40.09
N SER A 369 -1.61 55.76 -40.82
CA SER A 369 -3.03 55.85 -40.47
C SER A 369 -3.83 54.58 -40.75
N TYR A 370 -3.60 53.90 -41.89
CA TYR A 370 -4.35 52.68 -42.19
C TYR A 370 -3.97 51.51 -41.26
N PRO A 371 -2.66 51.23 -40.98
CA PRO A 371 -2.30 50.27 -39.95
C PRO A 371 -2.85 50.65 -38.57
N ARG A 372 -2.85 51.95 -38.21
CA ARG A 372 -3.44 52.40 -36.94
C ARG A 372 -4.95 52.16 -36.87
N LEU A 373 -5.70 52.42 -37.94
CA LEU A 373 -7.15 52.20 -38.00
C LEU A 373 -7.48 50.69 -37.97
N ALA A 374 -6.72 49.86 -38.70
CA ALA A 374 -6.86 48.41 -38.66
C ALA A 374 -6.59 47.84 -37.25
N CYS A 375 -5.57 48.37 -36.55
CA CYS A 375 -5.26 48.06 -35.15
C CYS A 375 -6.41 48.49 -34.21
N MET A 376 -6.93 49.70 -34.37
CA MET A 376 -8.03 50.25 -33.55
C MET A 376 -9.33 49.43 -33.65
N ILE A 377 -9.64 48.88 -34.83
CA ILE A 377 -10.75 47.96 -35.04
C ILE A 377 -10.54 46.65 -34.28
N PHE A 378 -9.33 46.11 -34.31
CA PHE A 378 -8.98 44.87 -33.59
C PHE A 378 -9.02 45.07 -32.07
N GLU A 379 -8.54 46.21 -31.56
CA GLU A 379 -8.67 46.62 -30.15
C GLU A 379 -10.13 46.69 -29.69
N ALA A 380 -11.00 47.33 -30.49
CA ALA A 380 -12.43 47.46 -30.17
C ALA A 380 -13.16 46.11 -30.15
N ALA A 381 -12.80 45.20 -31.07
CA ALA A 381 -13.28 43.82 -31.06
C ALA A 381 -12.81 43.08 -29.80
N TYR A 382 -11.52 43.16 -29.46
CA TYR A 382 -10.96 42.50 -28.28
C TYR A 382 -11.61 42.96 -26.97
N GLU A 383 -11.73 44.28 -26.76
CA GLU A 383 -12.42 44.85 -25.59
C GLU A 383 -13.84 44.31 -25.47
N LYS A 384 -14.62 44.34 -26.56
CA LYS A 384 -16.01 43.86 -26.54
C LYS A 384 -16.11 42.35 -26.29
N THR A 385 -15.24 41.54 -26.90
CA THR A 385 -15.22 40.09 -26.65
C THR A 385 -14.81 39.76 -25.21
N THR A 386 -13.94 40.57 -24.59
CA THR A 386 -13.56 40.44 -23.18
C THR A 386 -14.76 40.71 -22.27
N GLU A 387 -15.44 41.86 -22.45
CA GLU A 387 -16.65 42.20 -21.69
C GLU A 387 -17.76 41.15 -21.81
N VAL A 388 -17.99 40.62 -23.02
CA VAL A 388 -19.02 39.60 -23.28
C VAL A 388 -18.65 38.27 -22.62
N LYS A 389 -17.37 37.87 -22.64
CA LYS A 389 -16.88 36.69 -21.93
C LYS A 389 -17.02 36.85 -20.41
N ASP A 390 -16.63 37.99 -19.85
CA ASP A 390 -16.71 38.22 -18.39
C ASP A 390 -18.18 38.30 -17.93
N SER A 391 -19.06 38.86 -18.76
CA SER A 391 -20.52 38.80 -18.57
C SER A 391 -21.05 37.36 -18.63
N ALA A 392 -20.60 36.55 -19.60
CA ALA A 392 -20.97 35.13 -19.69
C ALA A 392 -20.47 34.33 -18.47
N LEU A 393 -19.28 34.63 -17.95
CA LEU A 393 -18.74 34.05 -16.72
C LEU A 393 -19.59 34.39 -15.48
N HIS A 394 -20.06 35.64 -15.37
CA HIS A 394 -21.00 36.02 -14.31
C HIS A 394 -22.33 35.24 -14.45
N VAL A 395 -22.88 35.18 -15.67
CA VAL A 395 -24.10 34.40 -15.97
C VAL A 395 -23.93 32.92 -15.64
N PHE A 396 -22.77 32.31 -15.95
CA PHE A 396 -22.48 30.92 -15.60
C PHE A 396 -22.39 30.69 -14.08
N ARG A 397 -21.71 31.55 -13.33
CA ARG A 397 -21.63 31.46 -11.86
C ARG A 397 -23.01 31.49 -11.23
N GLU A 398 -23.84 32.47 -11.60
CA GLU A 398 -25.18 32.62 -11.04
C GLU A 398 -26.15 31.53 -11.52
N ALA A 399 -26.02 31.04 -12.75
CA ALA A 399 -26.78 29.88 -13.23
C ALA A 399 -26.41 28.60 -12.47
N ILE A 400 -25.11 28.36 -12.20
CA ILE A 400 -24.64 27.24 -11.35
C ILE A 400 -25.24 27.37 -9.94
N ASN A 401 -25.16 28.55 -9.33
CA ASN A 401 -25.69 28.80 -7.98
C ASN A 401 -27.20 28.52 -7.90
N GLU A 402 -27.99 29.08 -8.83
CA GLU A 402 -29.44 28.87 -8.92
C GLU A 402 -29.79 27.38 -9.19
N MET A 403 -29.04 26.70 -10.06
CA MET A 403 -29.23 25.27 -10.35
C MET A 403 -28.92 24.38 -9.13
N ILE A 404 -27.86 24.67 -8.36
CA ILE A 404 -27.53 23.94 -7.14
C ILE A 404 -28.62 24.17 -6.08
N ASN A 405 -28.99 25.44 -5.83
CA ASN A 405 -29.98 25.80 -4.81
C ASN A 405 -31.38 25.20 -5.09
N LYS A 406 -31.72 24.98 -6.36
CA LYS A 406 -33.04 24.45 -6.78
C LYS A 406 -33.01 23.02 -7.32
N ALA A 407 -31.89 22.30 -7.19
CA ALA A 407 -31.72 20.96 -7.77
C ALA A 407 -32.87 19.99 -7.42
N ALA A 408 -33.33 20.00 -6.17
CA ALA A 408 -34.45 19.18 -5.70
C ALA A 408 -35.81 19.60 -6.30
N GLU A 409 -36.11 20.91 -6.35
CA GLU A 409 -37.34 21.44 -6.95
C GLU A 409 -37.41 21.14 -8.46
N LEU A 410 -36.29 21.34 -9.17
CA LEU A 410 -36.16 21.07 -10.60
C LEU A 410 -36.29 19.58 -10.91
N GLY A 411 -35.67 18.71 -10.09
CA GLY A 411 -35.82 17.27 -10.19
C GLY A 411 -37.26 16.79 -10.00
N GLU A 412 -37.96 17.32 -8.99
CA GLU A 412 -39.37 16.96 -8.78
C GLU A 412 -40.28 17.48 -9.90
N ALA A 413 -40.06 18.72 -10.36
CA ALA A 413 -40.79 19.31 -11.48
C ALA A 413 -40.61 18.50 -12.78
N TYR A 414 -39.38 18.05 -13.07
CA TYR A 414 -39.09 17.16 -14.18
C TYR A 414 -39.85 15.83 -14.05
N LEU A 415 -39.71 15.12 -12.92
CA LEU A 415 -40.38 13.84 -12.67
C LEU A 415 -41.92 13.93 -12.71
N ARG A 416 -42.49 15.08 -12.32
CA ARG A 416 -43.92 15.36 -12.53
C ARG A 416 -44.24 15.53 -14.01
N SER A 417 -43.45 16.30 -14.77
CA SER A 417 -43.69 16.55 -16.20
C SER A 417 -43.61 15.29 -17.06
N GLU A 418 -42.67 14.39 -16.75
CA GLU A 418 -42.47 13.10 -17.41
C GLU A 418 -43.68 12.17 -17.21
N LYS A 419 -44.20 12.07 -15.97
CA LYS A 419 -45.41 11.29 -15.65
C LYS A 419 -46.65 11.74 -16.42
N PHE A 420 -46.74 13.03 -16.76
CA PHE A 420 -47.82 13.59 -17.58
C PHE A 420 -47.51 13.66 -19.08
N LYS A 421 -46.36 13.14 -19.53
CA LYS A 421 -45.90 13.15 -20.94
C LYS A 421 -45.96 14.54 -21.59
N LEU A 422 -45.66 15.59 -20.83
CA LEU A 422 -45.57 16.96 -21.34
C LEU A 422 -44.35 17.07 -22.28
N SER A 423 -44.57 17.46 -23.53
CA SER A 423 -43.57 17.42 -24.61
C SER A 423 -42.36 18.35 -24.40
N SER A 424 -42.46 19.35 -23.52
CA SER A 424 -41.33 20.20 -23.13
C SER A 424 -41.53 20.79 -21.73
N HIS A 425 -40.64 20.48 -20.78
CA HIS A 425 -40.58 21.17 -19.49
C HIS A 425 -39.57 22.32 -19.56
N LYS A 426 -40.06 23.57 -19.62
CA LYS A 426 -39.21 24.77 -19.69
C LYS A 426 -38.77 25.19 -18.28
N VAL A 427 -37.57 24.80 -17.89
CA VAL A 427 -36.90 25.33 -16.68
C VAL A 427 -36.66 26.83 -16.84
N SER A 428 -37.02 27.61 -15.81
CA SER A 428 -36.86 29.07 -15.78
C SER A 428 -35.99 29.48 -14.60
N LEU A 429 -34.67 29.47 -14.80
CA LEU A 429 -33.69 29.97 -13.82
C LEU A 429 -33.82 31.50 -13.67
N LYS A 430 -33.90 32.01 -12.44
CA LYS A 430 -33.92 33.46 -12.18
C LYS A 430 -32.52 33.92 -11.80
N ILE A 431 -31.74 34.31 -12.81
CA ILE A 431 -30.38 34.81 -12.63
C ILE A 431 -30.44 36.21 -11.98
N PRO A 432 -29.95 36.41 -10.74
CA PRO A 432 -29.84 37.75 -10.15
C PRO A 432 -28.74 38.53 -10.86
N MET A 433 -28.99 39.82 -11.16
CA MET A 433 -27.97 40.69 -11.79
C MET A 433 -26.97 41.27 -10.78
N TYR A 434 -27.19 41.05 -9.48
CA TYR A 434 -26.31 41.47 -8.39
C TYR A 434 -26.32 40.38 -7.31
N SER A 435 -25.19 39.73 -7.09
CA SER A 435 -24.98 38.75 -6.02
C SER A 435 -23.84 39.18 -5.11
N GLN A 436 -23.82 38.64 -3.89
CA GLN A 436 -22.62 38.66 -3.04
C GLN A 436 -21.66 37.55 -3.50
N GLU A 437 -20.38 37.61 -3.12
CA GLU A 437 -19.37 36.61 -3.47
C GLU A 437 -19.66 35.24 -2.82
N LEU A 438 -20.55 34.47 -3.44
CA LEU A 438 -20.86 33.10 -3.07
C LEU A 438 -19.75 32.16 -3.53
N LYS A 439 -19.40 31.19 -2.67
CA LYS A 439 -18.44 30.12 -2.98
C LYS A 439 -19.08 29.09 -3.92
N TYR A 440 -18.99 29.34 -5.23
CA TYR A 440 -19.38 28.39 -6.27
C TYR A 440 -18.30 27.29 -6.46
N PRO A 441 -18.66 26.05 -6.87
CA PRO A 441 -17.69 25.02 -7.23
C PRO A 441 -16.87 25.44 -8.45
N THR A 442 -15.56 25.70 -8.26
CA THR A 442 -14.70 26.23 -9.31
C THR A 442 -14.54 25.23 -10.46
N GLU A 443 -14.53 23.93 -10.17
CA GLU A 443 -14.42 22.84 -11.14
C GLU A 443 -15.54 22.85 -12.20
N VAL A 444 -16.75 23.25 -11.81
CA VAL A 444 -17.89 23.32 -12.73
C VAL A 444 -17.75 24.54 -13.64
N LEU A 445 -17.31 25.68 -13.11
CA LEU A 445 -17.03 26.87 -13.92
C LEU A 445 -15.84 26.64 -14.88
N ASP A 446 -14.78 25.98 -14.43
CA ASP A 446 -13.65 25.59 -15.25
C ASP A 446 -14.07 24.66 -16.40
N THR A 447 -15.00 23.72 -16.13
CA THR A 447 -15.56 22.81 -17.14
C THR A 447 -16.41 23.56 -18.17
N LEU A 448 -17.21 24.55 -17.74
CA LEU A 448 -17.96 25.43 -18.66
C LEU A 448 -17.03 26.33 -19.48
N LEU A 449 -15.94 26.85 -18.89
CA LEU A 449 -14.91 27.60 -19.60
C LEU A 449 -14.23 26.76 -20.68
N LEU A 450 -13.87 25.51 -20.36
CA LEU A 450 -13.28 24.58 -21.31
C LEU A 450 -14.26 24.26 -22.45
N SER A 451 -15.53 24.02 -22.13
CA SER A 451 -16.60 23.83 -23.11
C SER A 451 -16.78 25.06 -24.02
N LEU A 452 -16.72 26.28 -23.45
CA LEU A 452 -16.80 27.55 -24.19
C LEU A 452 -15.59 27.73 -25.11
N LYS A 453 -14.39 27.34 -24.66
CA LYS A 453 -13.18 27.33 -25.48
C LYS A 453 -13.30 26.39 -26.66
N GLU A 454 -13.69 25.14 -26.43
CA GLU A 454 -13.80 24.09 -27.45
C GLU A 454 -14.86 24.44 -28.50
N THR A 455 -15.98 25.04 -28.07
CA THR A 455 -17.08 25.45 -28.95
C THR A 455 -16.95 26.86 -29.55
N ALA A 456 -15.87 27.59 -29.28
CA ALA A 456 -15.72 29.00 -29.64
C ALA A 456 -15.92 29.32 -31.13
N LEU A 457 -15.50 28.41 -32.02
CA LEU A 457 -15.67 28.50 -33.48
C LEU A 457 -17.12 28.28 -33.95
N LEU A 458 -18.00 27.78 -33.08
CA LEU A 458 -19.42 27.49 -33.35
C LEU A 458 -20.36 28.54 -32.75
N CYS A 459 -19.83 29.50 -31.97
CA CYS A 459 -20.60 30.59 -31.40
C CYS A 459 -21.06 31.58 -32.49
N SER A 460 -22.34 31.97 -32.49
CA SER A 460 -22.80 33.09 -33.32
C SER A 460 -22.42 34.41 -32.66
N LEU A 461 -21.52 35.16 -33.30
CA LEU A 461 -20.94 36.40 -32.75
C LEU A 461 -21.49 37.68 -33.40
N GLU A 462 -22.41 37.55 -34.36
CA GLU A 462 -22.97 38.68 -35.14
C GLU A 462 -23.53 39.81 -34.27
N PHE A 463 -24.09 39.48 -33.11
CA PHE A 463 -24.66 40.45 -32.17
C PHE A 463 -23.62 41.45 -31.61
N MET A 464 -22.33 41.11 -31.61
CA MET A 464 -21.28 42.03 -31.17
C MET A 464 -20.89 43.05 -32.24
N LYS A 465 -21.28 42.85 -33.51
CA LYS A 465 -20.82 43.66 -34.64
C LYS A 465 -21.20 45.14 -34.48
N GLU A 466 -22.44 45.43 -34.09
CA GLU A 466 -22.94 46.80 -33.95
C GLU A 466 -22.25 47.55 -32.79
N ASP A 467 -22.05 46.87 -31.65
CA ASP A 467 -21.31 47.41 -30.51
C ASP A 467 -19.83 47.68 -30.84
N VAL A 468 -19.19 46.79 -31.62
CA VAL A 468 -17.80 46.99 -32.07
C VAL A 468 -17.73 48.12 -33.10
N GLN A 469 -18.66 48.20 -34.05
CA GLN A 469 -18.76 49.31 -35.01
C GLN A 469 -18.92 50.66 -34.29
N LYS A 470 -19.77 50.73 -33.26
CA LYS A 470 -19.94 51.91 -32.41
C LYS A 470 -18.63 52.30 -31.69
N ARG A 471 -17.93 51.33 -31.08
CA ARG A 471 -16.64 51.57 -30.40
C ARG A 471 -15.54 52.04 -31.35
N VAL A 472 -15.53 51.56 -32.58
CA VAL A 472 -14.61 52.05 -33.63
C VAL A 472 -14.90 53.51 -33.96
N ILE A 473 -16.17 53.89 -34.12
CA ILE A 473 -16.56 55.30 -34.33
C ILE A 473 -16.13 56.18 -33.16
N GLU A 474 -16.36 55.74 -31.91
CA GLU A 474 -15.98 56.45 -30.70
C GLU A 474 -14.45 56.64 -30.59
N LYS A 475 -13.67 55.56 -30.77
CA LYS A 475 -12.20 55.60 -30.73
C LYS A 475 -11.61 56.45 -31.87
N TRP A 476 -12.13 56.33 -33.09
CA TRP A 476 -11.64 57.10 -34.25
C TRP A 476 -11.98 58.58 -34.09
N THR A 477 -13.17 58.92 -33.61
CA THR A 477 -13.54 60.32 -33.31
C THR A 477 -12.65 60.91 -32.21
N SER A 478 -12.35 60.14 -31.17
CA SER A 478 -11.42 60.57 -30.11
C SER A 478 -9.97 60.74 -30.62
N TRP A 479 -9.53 59.88 -31.53
CA TRP A 479 -8.22 59.98 -32.18
C TRP A 479 -8.12 61.22 -33.08
N LEU A 480 -9.12 61.48 -33.93
CA LEU A 480 -9.22 62.70 -34.75
C LEU A 480 -9.23 63.99 -33.92
N ALA A 481 -9.88 63.97 -32.74
CA ALA A 481 -9.94 65.13 -31.85
C ALA A 481 -8.64 65.38 -31.08
N SER A 482 -7.75 64.39 -30.97
CA SER A 482 -6.49 64.48 -30.21
C SER A 482 -5.24 64.63 -31.10
N GLU A 483 -5.23 64.02 -32.28
CA GLU A 483 -4.06 63.95 -33.15
C GLU A 483 -4.24 64.73 -34.47
N LYS A 484 -3.73 65.97 -34.49
CA LYS A 484 -3.86 66.92 -35.62
C LYS A 484 -3.33 66.42 -36.98
N SER A 485 -2.51 65.38 -37.00
CA SER A 485 -1.97 64.79 -38.23
C SER A 485 -2.96 63.85 -38.94
N CYS A 486 -4.01 63.36 -38.25
CA CYS A 486 -4.99 62.47 -38.86
C CYS A 486 -5.96 63.24 -39.77
N LYS A 487 -5.75 63.15 -41.09
CA LYS A 487 -6.53 63.85 -42.13
C LYS A 487 -7.88 63.20 -42.46
N PHE A 488 -8.20 62.03 -41.89
CA PHE A 488 -9.30 61.17 -42.36
C PHE A 488 -10.60 61.31 -41.56
N SER A 489 -11.53 62.12 -42.07
CA SER A 489 -12.91 62.13 -41.59
C SER A 489 -13.55 60.74 -41.68
N PHE A 490 -14.23 60.31 -40.62
CA PHE A 490 -14.99 59.05 -40.55
C PHE A 490 -15.93 58.88 -41.76
N SER A 491 -16.12 57.63 -42.19
CA SER A 491 -16.97 57.25 -43.33
C SER A 491 -17.73 55.95 -43.07
N ASP A 492 -19.06 56.01 -43.04
CA ASP A 492 -19.93 54.83 -42.98
C ASP A 492 -19.71 53.88 -44.17
N HIS A 493 -19.37 54.42 -45.34
CA HIS A 493 -19.05 53.62 -46.52
C HIS A 493 -17.81 52.75 -46.31
N LEU A 494 -16.77 53.27 -45.65
CA LEU A 494 -15.62 52.47 -45.26
C LEU A 494 -16.00 51.43 -44.21
N LEU A 495 -16.76 51.82 -43.17
CA LEU A 495 -17.18 50.89 -42.11
C LEU A 495 -18.06 49.74 -42.66
N PHE A 496 -18.76 49.98 -43.77
CA PHE A 496 -19.45 48.96 -44.57
C PHE A 496 -18.49 48.10 -45.41
N LYS A 497 -17.50 48.68 -46.11
CA LYS A 497 -16.44 47.92 -46.82
C LYS A 497 -15.67 47.00 -45.85
N LEU A 498 -15.40 47.46 -44.62
CA LEU A 498 -14.66 46.74 -43.59
C LEU A 498 -15.52 45.77 -42.74
N LYS A 499 -16.81 45.58 -43.07
CA LYS A 499 -17.74 44.74 -42.30
C LYS A 499 -17.22 43.31 -42.04
N ASP A 500 -16.47 42.74 -42.98
CA ASP A 500 -16.00 41.35 -42.93
C ASP A 500 -14.68 41.24 -42.16
N TYR A 501 -13.79 42.24 -42.27
CA TYR A 501 -12.64 42.40 -41.38
C TYR A 501 -13.10 42.52 -39.91
N ILE A 502 -14.13 43.33 -39.63
CA ILE A 502 -14.72 43.47 -38.29
C ILE A 502 -15.22 42.12 -37.74
N LYS A 503 -15.87 41.30 -38.58
CA LYS A 503 -16.30 39.94 -38.19
C LYS A 503 -15.12 39.03 -37.87
N ALA A 504 -14.08 39.06 -38.70
CA ALA A 504 -12.89 38.24 -38.51
C ALA A 504 -12.09 38.66 -37.25
N CYS A 505 -11.98 39.97 -36.98
CA CYS A 505 -11.49 40.50 -35.70
C CYS A 505 -12.28 39.91 -34.51
N ILE A 506 -13.61 40.00 -34.53
CA ILE A 506 -14.48 39.50 -33.44
C ILE A 506 -14.30 37.98 -33.24
N LEU A 507 -14.20 37.20 -34.32
CA LEU A 507 -13.99 35.75 -34.24
C LEU A 507 -12.63 35.39 -33.64
N LEU A 508 -11.56 36.05 -34.09
CA LEU A 508 -10.21 35.80 -33.59
C LEU A 508 -10.06 36.26 -32.14
N THR A 509 -10.53 37.47 -31.78
CA THR A 509 -10.44 37.95 -30.40
C THR A 509 -11.31 37.16 -29.45
N TRP A 510 -12.50 36.69 -29.87
CA TRP A 510 -13.31 35.75 -29.10
C TRP A 510 -12.52 34.48 -28.77
N ARG A 511 -11.93 33.84 -29.79
CA ARG A 511 -11.10 32.63 -29.65
C ARG A 511 -9.88 32.81 -28.73
N MET A 512 -9.31 34.02 -28.69
CA MET A 512 -8.21 34.41 -27.79
C MET A 512 -8.67 34.58 -26.33
N VAL A 513 -9.76 35.32 -26.08
CA VAL A 513 -10.19 35.61 -24.69
C VAL A 513 -10.78 34.39 -23.99
N VAL A 514 -11.38 33.45 -24.73
CA VAL A 514 -11.88 32.18 -24.16
C VAL A 514 -10.80 31.12 -23.95
N GLN A 515 -9.52 31.41 -24.22
CA GLN A 515 -8.43 30.51 -23.84
C GLN A 515 -8.39 30.29 -22.31
N VAL A 516 -7.83 29.15 -21.91
CA VAL A 516 -7.68 28.74 -20.50
C VAL A 516 -6.21 28.40 -20.25
N PRO A 517 -5.40 29.29 -19.65
CA PRO A 517 -5.72 30.68 -19.29
C PRO A 517 -5.86 31.61 -20.53
N PRO A 518 -6.49 32.79 -20.40
CA PRO A 518 -6.80 33.68 -21.53
C PRO A 518 -5.55 34.26 -22.19
N MET A 519 -5.54 34.38 -23.52
CA MET A 519 -4.55 35.20 -24.21
C MET A 519 -4.85 36.69 -23.98
N GLN A 520 -3.80 37.51 -23.93
CA GLN A 520 -3.89 38.93 -23.61
C GLN A 520 -3.32 39.79 -24.74
N LEU A 521 -4.04 40.84 -25.09
CA LEU A 521 -3.52 41.92 -25.94
C LEU A 521 -3.01 43.09 -25.10
N GLU A 522 -1.83 43.58 -25.45
CA GLU A 522 -1.24 44.79 -24.87
C GLU A 522 -1.10 45.88 -25.95
N TYR A 523 -1.78 47.01 -25.69
CA TYR A 523 -1.96 48.18 -26.56
C TYR A 523 -2.19 49.47 -25.74
N LYS A 524 -1.87 49.44 -24.44
CA LYS A 524 -2.15 50.48 -23.44
C LYS A 524 -0.90 51.02 -22.76
N CYS A 525 0.22 50.31 -22.83
CA CYS A 525 1.52 50.80 -22.38
C CYS A 525 1.93 52.05 -23.16
N THR A 526 2.31 53.11 -22.44
CA THR A 526 2.78 54.40 -22.99
C THR A 526 4.28 54.46 -23.25
N THR A 527 5.05 53.43 -22.88
CA THR A 527 6.51 53.38 -23.05
C THR A 527 6.96 52.10 -23.75
N LEU A 528 8.08 52.19 -24.47
CA LEU A 528 8.71 51.07 -25.16
C LEU A 528 9.18 50.01 -24.15
N LYS A 529 8.89 48.73 -24.45
CA LYS A 529 9.12 47.56 -23.57
C LYS A 529 9.58 46.37 -24.40
N SER A 530 10.03 45.30 -23.74
CA SER A 530 10.55 44.07 -24.39
C SER A 530 9.55 43.33 -25.28
N PHE A 531 8.25 43.56 -25.09
CA PHE A 531 7.16 43.05 -25.93
C PHE A 531 6.78 43.97 -27.10
N HIS A 532 7.51 45.06 -27.32
CA HIS A 532 7.32 45.97 -28.46
C HIS A 532 8.40 45.81 -29.54
N LYS A 533 8.01 46.11 -30.77
CA LYS A 533 8.86 46.32 -31.94
C LYS A 533 8.64 47.77 -32.37
N MET A 534 9.61 48.65 -32.13
CA MET A 534 9.63 49.97 -32.73
C MET A 534 9.72 49.82 -34.25
N VAL A 535 8.76 50.36 -34.98
CA VAL A 535 8.77 50.40 -36.46
C VAL A 535 9.35 51.72 -36.97
N GLY A 536 9.23 52.80 -36.18
CA GLY A 536 9.80 54.12 -36.48
C GLY A 536 9.39 55.16 -35.44
N TYR A 537 9.57 56.42 -35.79
CA TYR A 537 9.13 57.56 -34.98
C TYR A 537 7.95 58.27 -35.64
N HIS A 538 6.93 58.63 -34.85
CA HIS A 538 5.83 59.48 -35.30
C HIS A 538 6.32 60.94 -35.32
N SER A 539 6.69 61.41 -36.51
CA SER A 539 7.09 62.79 -36.73
C SER A 539 5.85 63.68 -36.79
N SER A 540 5.63 64.50 -35.75
CA SER A 540 4.74 65.67 -35.91
C SER A 540 5.28 66.54 -37.06
N PRO A 541 4.43 67.13 -37.91
CA PRO A 541 4.86 68.03 -38.99
C PRO A 541 5.76 69.19 -38.53
N GLU A 542 5.72 69.54 -37.25
CA GLU A 542 6.52 70.58 -36.61
C GLU A 542 7.95 70.14 -36.24
N MET A 543 8.31 68.85 -36.40
CA MET A 543 9.58 68.24 -35.91
C MET A 543 10.47 67.61 -37.01
N CYS A 544 10.11 67.69 -38.29
CA CYS A 544 10.90 67.12 -39.38
C CYS A 544 12.20 67.90 -39.65
N SER A 545 13.32 67.49 -39.04
CA SER A 545 14.66 68.05 -39.36
C SER A 545 15.87 67.14 -39.14
N ARG A 546 15.85 66.15 -38.23
CA ARG A 546 16.97 65.21 -38.02
C ARG A 546 16.53 63.80 -37.65
N PRO A 547 17.14 62.74 -38.23
CA PRO A 547 17.12 61.41 -37.63
C PRO A 547 17.88 61.41 -36.29
N PRO A 548 17.47 60.62 -35.28
CA PRO A 548 18.25 60.44 -34.06
C PRO A 548 19.61 59.79 -34.38
N PRO A 549 20.74 60.25 -33.80
CA PRO A 549 22.08 59.85 -34.27
C PRO A 549 22.45 58.36 -34.13
N ASN A 550 21.75 57.61 -33.27
CA ASN A 550 21.98 56.19 -33.05
C ASN A 550 20.65 55.43 -33.17
N GLY A 551 20.55 54.51 -34.14
CA GLY A 551 19.33 53.76 -34.48
C GLY A 551 18.95 52.65 -33.48
N GLN A 552 19.09 52.89 -32.19
CA GLN A 552 18.63 52.00 -31.12
C GLN A 552 17.67 52.80 -30.22
N GLY A 553 16.38 52.59 -30.42
CA GLY A 553 15.34 53.16 -29.57
C GLY A 553 15.58 52.80 -28.11
N ALA A 554 15.56 53.79 -27.23
CA ALA A 554 15.90 53.58 -25.83
C ALA A 554 14.79 52.80 -25.12
N ALA A 555 15.15 52.03 -24.09
CA ALA A 555 14.20 51.82 -23.01
C ALA A 555 13.74 53.21 -22.51
N ASP A 556 12.45 53.36 -22.22
CA ASP A 556 11.82 54.65 -21.90
C ASP A 556 11.70 55.65 -23.08
N ASP A 557 11.67 55.18 -24.34
CA ASP A 557 11.05 55.94 -25.44
C ASP A 557 9.50 55.91 -25.30
N GLU A 558 8.85 57.08 -25.37
CA GLU A 558 7.39 57.18 -25.25
C GLU A 558 6.71 56.72 -26.55
N ILE A 559 5.65 55.91 -26.44
CA ILE A 559 4.85 55.45 -27.58
C ILE A 559 3.91 56.57 -28.02
N ALA A 560 3.90 56.83 -29.33
CA ALA A 560 2.90 57.67 -29.99
C ALA A 560 1.63 56.86 -30.24
N CYS A 561 1.75 55.70 -30.92
CA CYS A 561 0.62 54.84 -31.23
C CYS A 561 1.04 53.39 -31.54
N TYR A 562 0.08 52.46 -31.46
CA TYR A 562 0.23 51.07 -31.89
C TYR A 562 -0.24 50.91 -33.35
N LEU A 563 0.60 50.31 -34.18
CA LEU A 563 0.25 49.82 -35.53
C LEU A 563 -0.22 48.36 -35.49
N TRP A 564 0.10 47.63 -34.42
CA TRP A 564 -0.46 46.33 -34.06
C TRP A 564 -0.26 46.06 -32.55
N PRO A 565 -1.22 45.46 -31.82
CA PRO A 565 -1.03 45.12 -30.41
C PRO A 565 0.00 43.99 -30.22
N ALA A 566 0.62 43.93 -29.05
CA ALA A 566 1.39 42.75 -28.64
C ALA A 566 0.45 41.63 -28.22
N LEU A 567 0.78 40.39 -28.57
CA LEU A 567 0.07 39.20 -28.10
C LEU A 567 0.91 38.47 -27.05
N LEU A 568 0.29 38.22 -25.91
CA LEU A 568 0.83 37.52 -24.75
C LEU A 568 -0.06 36.30 -24.45
N ASP A 569 0.53 35.19 -24.00
CA ASP A 569 -0.28 34.10 -23.43
C ASP A 569 -0.74 34.42 -22.01
N GLY A 570 -1.62 33.59 -21.45
CA GLY A 570 -2.12 33.76 -20.08
C GLY A 570 -1.10 33.50 -18.97
N GLY A 571 0.20 33.40 -19.30
CA GLY A 571 1.33 33.49 -18.37
C GLY A 571 2.26 34.67 -18.64
N GLY A 572 1.93 35.56 -19.58
CA GLY A 572 2.76 36.70 -19.97
C GLY A 572 3.92 36.36 -20.91
N ARG A 573 3.98 35.14 -21.48
CA ARG A 573 4.94 34.82 -22.54
C ARG A 573 4.57 35.60 -23.79
N ILE A 574 5.53 36.30 -24.37
CA ILE A 574 5.35 37.05 -25.61
C ILE A 574 5.22 36.06 -26.77
N ILE A 575 4.05 36.06 -27.43
CA ILE A 575 3.78 35.28 -28.65
C ILE A 575 4.22 36.11 -29.87
N ARG A 576 3.68 37.33 -30.02
CA ARG A 576 4.07 38.29 -31.07
C ARG A 576 4.28 39.66 -30.43
N ARG A 577 5.39 40.33 -30.79
CA ARG A 577 5.65 41.71 -30.34
C ARG A 577 4.70 42.68 -31.02
N GLY A 578 4.19 43.65 -30.26
CA GLY A 578 3.35 44.72 -30.78
C GLY A 578 4.16 45.71 -31.60
N GLU A 579 3.61 46.17 -32.71
CA GLU A 579 4.26 47.16 -33.58
C GLU A 579 3.87 48.56 -33.14
N VAL A 580 4.87 49.40 -32.83
CA VAL A 580 4.66 50.73 -32.27
C VAL A 580 5.48 51.79 -33.00
N LEU A 581 4.94 53.01 -33.02
CA LEU A 581 5.71 54.21 -33.29
C LEU A 581 5.99 54.93 -31.97
N CYS A 582 7.21 55.43 -31.80
CA CYS A 582 7.57 56.27 -30.67
C CYS A 582 7.49 57.76 -31.02
N LYS A 583 7.30 58.62 -30.02
CA LYS A 583 7.40 60.07 -30.23
C LYS A 583 8.88 60.46 -30.39
N VAL A 584 9.15 61.42 -31.27
CA VAL A 584 10.49 62.04 -31.33
C VAL A 584 10.72 62.78 -30.00
N LYS A 585 11.78 62.40 -29.27
CA LYS A 585 12.22 63.17 -28.09
C LYS A 585 12.71 64.53 -28.56
N ALA A 586 12.01 65.60 -28.16
CA ALA A 586 12.47 66.95 -28.40
C ALA A 586 13.79 67.18 -27.64
N GLU A 587 14.88 67.43 -28.35
CA GLU A 587 16.13 67.88 -27.74
C GLU A 587 15.87 69.23 -27.05
N ALA A 588 16.21 69.33 -25.76
CA ALA A 588 16.10 70.59 -25.03
C ALA A 588 17.24 71.53 -25.45
N VAL A 589 16.87 72.56 -26.23
CA VAL A 589 17.75 73.62 -26.75
C VAL A 589 17.92 74.75 -25.73
#